data_AF-A0A952QR64-F1
#
_entry.id   AF-A0A952QR64-F1
#
_cell.length_a   1.000
_cell.length_b   1.000
_cell.length_c   1.000
_cell.angle_alpha   90.00
_cell.angle_beta   90.00
_cell.angle_gamma   90.00
#
_symmetry.space_group_name_H-M   'P 1'
#
loop_
_entity.id
_entity.type
_entity.pdbx_description
1 polymer ?
#
loop_
_entity_poly.entity_id
_entity_poly.type
_entity_poly.pdbx_seq_one_letter_code
_entity_poly.pdbx_strand_id
1 'polypeptide(L)'
;MFCLVYASSATRPFSPSQLTDLLASCHANNSRLGITGILLYKNGNFMQALEGEEEAVLKLYAKIFQDERHSGVLTLLQQTIPARQFPDWSMGFRDLNSPEVRSLPGYNEFLNMPLTGAEFSSDPTYCQRLLTIFKKMM
;
A
#
# COMPACT_ATOMS: atom_id res chain seq x y z
N MET A 1 -17.23 -1.82 7.68
CA MET A 1 -15.98 -1.14 7.27
C MET A 1 -15.24 -2.09 6.35
N PHE A 2 -14.68 -1.59 5.26
CA PHE A 2 -14.03 -2.40 4.22
C PHE A 2 -12.53 -2.09 4.18
N CYS A 3 -11.74 -3.10 3.83
CA CYS A 3 -10.30 -3.00 3.65
C CYS A 3 -9.91 -3.63 2.31
N LEU A 4 -9.18 -2.86 1.50
CA LEU A 4 -8.58 -3.33 0.26
C LEU A 4 -7.07 -3.15 0.33
N VAL A 5 -6.34 -4.18 -0.08
CA VAL A 5 -4.88 -4.13 -0.19
C VAL A 5 -4.48 -4.54 -1.60
N TYR A 6 -3.57 -3.77 -2.19
CA TYR A 6 -3.02 -4.07 -3.51
C TYR A 6 -1.51 -3.81 -3.56
N ALA A 7 -0.85 -4.43 -4.53
CA ALA A 7 0.53 -4.15 -4.91
C ALA A 7 0.63 -3.81 -6.40
N SER A 8 1.68 -3.10 -6.79
CA SER A 8 1.94 -2.72 -8.18
C SER A 8 3.37 -2.22 -8.37
N SER A 9 3.80 -2.08 -9.62
CA SER A 9 5.11 -1.54 -9.96
C SER A 9 4.97 -0.20 -10.69
N ALA A 10 5.71 0.81 -10.22
CA ALA A 10 5.85 2.10 -10.86
C ALA A 10 6.35 1.93 -12.31
N THR A 11 5.73 2.64 -13.25
CA THR A 11 6.16 2.60 -14.67
C THR A 11 7.51 3.27 -14.89
N ARG A 12 7.91 4.16 -13.96
CA ARG A 12 9.24 4.75 -13.87
C ARG A 12 9.61 4.94 -12.40
N PRO A 13 10.91 4.97 -12.03
CA PRO A 13 11.34 5.35 -10.69
C PRO A 13 10.79 6.73 -10.31
N PHE A 14 10.29 6.87 -9.09
CA PHE A 14 9.83 8.15 -8.57
C PHE A 14 11.01 8.88 -7.91
N SER A 15 11.12 10.17 -8.16
CA SER A 15 11.97 11.04 -7.34
C SER A 15 11.34 11.26 -5.95
N PRO A 16 12.13 11.67 -4.94
CA PRO A 16 11.59 12.04 -3.63
C PRO A 16 10.51 13.14 -3.69
N SER A 17 10.64 14.10 -4.60
CA SER A 17 9.63 15.15 -4.81
C SER A 17 8.32 14.58 -5.39
N GLN A 18 8.41 13.69 -6.38
CA GLN A 18 7.23 13.04 -6.96
C GLN A 18 6.49 12.15 -5.95
N LEU A 19 7.23 11.49 -5.05
CA LEU A 19 6.62 10.77 -3.93
C LEU A 19 5.90 11.73 -2.99
N THR A 20 6.50 12.88 -2.67
CA THR A 20 5.88 13.90 -1.83
C THR A 20 4.57 14.42 -2.45
N ASP A 21 4.57 14.72 -3.75
CA ASP A 21 3.37 15.18 -4.47
C ASP A 21 2.27 14.12 -4.54
N LEU A 22 2.66 12.86 -4.75
CA LEU A 22 1.76 11.71 -4.70
C LEU A 22 1.09 11.63 -3.33
N LEU A 23 1.86 11.76 -2.26
CA LEU A 23 1.37 11.66 -0.88
C LEU A 23 0.44 12.81 -0.52
N ALA A 24 0.76 14.04 -0.91
CA ALA A 24 -0.13 15.18 -0.72
C ALA A 24 -1.49 14.93 -1.41
N SER A 25 -1.46 14.38 -2.64
CA SER A 25 -2.66 14.02 -3.40
C SER A 25 -3.45 12.89 -2.73
N CYS A 26 -2.77 11.85 -2.23
CA CYS A 26 -3.40 10.75 -1.51
C CYS A 26 -4.05 11.26 -0.22
N HIS A 27 -3.34 12.06 0.57
CA HIS A 27 -3.85 12.61 1.83
C HIS A 27 -5.12 13.42 1.58
N ALA A 28 -5.08 14.41 0.68
CA ALA A 28 -6.22 15.28 0.39
C ALA A 28 -7.45 14.50 -0.13
N ASN A 29 -7.24 13.55 -1.05
CA ASN A 29 -8.34 12.75 -1.58
C ASN A 29 -8.92 11.80 -0.54
N ASN A 30 -8.08 11.13 0.24
CA ASN A 30 -8.51 10.16 1.22
C ASN A 30 -9.25 10.81 2.37
N SER A 31 -8.75 11.93 2.90
CA SER A 31 -9.45 12.68 3.96
C SER A 31 -10.85 13.10 3.51
N ARG A 32 -11.00 13.58 2.27
CA ARG A 32 -12.31 13.97 1.70
C ARG A 32 -13.28 12.80 1.56
N LEU A 33 -12.77 11.60 1.29
CA LEU A 33 -13.56 10.39 1.09
C LEU A 33 -13.77 9.60 2.40
N GLY A 34 -13.22 10.05 3.53
CA GLY A 34 -13.23 9.30 4.78
C GLY A 34 -12.44 7.99 4.68
N ILE A 35 -11.41 7.95 3.83
CA ILE A 35 -10.52 6.80 3.64
C ILE A 35 -9.27 6.98 4.48
N THR A 36 -8.80 5.90 5.08
CA THR A 36 -7.52 5.83 5.80
C THR A 36 -6.67 4.71 5.22
N GLY A 37 -5.39 4.64 5.61
CA GLY A 37 -4.53 3.56 5.17
C GLY A 37 -3.04 3.87 5.23
N ILE A 38 -2.27 3.03 4.54
CA ILE A 38 -0.82 3.16 4.42
C ILE A 38 -0.36 2.85 3.00
N LEU A 39 0.62 3.61 2.52
CA LEU A 39 1.35 3.41 1.26
C LEU A 39 2.81 3.11 1.57
N LEU A 40 3.30 2.03 0.99
CA LEU A 40 4.67 1.57 1.09
C LEU A 40 5.32 1.68 -0.29
N TYR A 41 6.55 2.19 -0.32
CA TYR A 41 7.34 2.28 -1.54
C TYR A 41 8.74 1.69 -1.35
N LYS A 42 9.16 0.83 -2.29
CA LYS A 42 10.55 0.33 -2.37
C LYS A 42 10.94 -0.05 -3.78
N ASN A 43 12.09 0.45 -4.24
CA ASN A 43 12.70 0.05 -5.51
C ASN A 43 11.71 0.05 -6.70
N GLY A 44 10.82 1.04 -6.75
CA GLY A 44 9.81 1.13 -7.80
C GLY A 44 8.56 0.28 -7.57
N ASN A 45 8.41 -0.42 -6.45
CA ASN A 45 7.19 -1.15 -6.12
C ASN A 45 6.38 -0.42 -5.07
N PHE A 46 5.06 -0.45 -5.24
CA PHE A 46 4.07 0.08 -4.31
C PHE A 46 3.30 -1.06 -3.67
N MET A 47 2.97 -0.88 -2.40
CA MET A 47 1.89 -1.62 -1.74
C MET A 47 1.05 -0.64 -0.94
N GLN A 48 -0.27 -0.72 -1.08
CA GLN A 48 -1.17 0.19 -0.41
C GLN A 48 -2.33 -0.57 0.24
N ALA A 49 -2.67 -0.19 1.46
CA ALA A 49 -3.91 -0.56 2.12
C ALA A 49 -4.85 0.65 2.17
N LEU A 50 -6.13 0.43 1.87
CA LEU A 50 -7.21 1.41 1.88
C LEU A 50 -8.34 0.92 2.76
N GLU A 51 -8.78 1.73 3.70
CA GLU A 51 -9.83 1.40 4.66
C GLU A 51 -10.93 2.47 4.66
N GLY A 52 -12.19 2.06 4.68
CA GLY A 52 -13.31 2.99 4.69
C GLY A 52 -14.65 2.33 4.43
N GLU A 53 -15.58 3.13 3.90
CA GLU A 53 -16.82 2.63 3.32
C GLU A 53 -16.50 1.88 2.00
N GLU A 54 -17.17 0.77 1.74
CA GLU A 54 -16.83 -0.16 0.66
C GLU A 54 -16.92 0.50 -0.72
N GLU A 55 -18.01 1.20 -1.00
CA GLU A 55 -18.22 1.90 -2.25
C GLU A 55 -17.16 2.99 -2.48
N ALA A 56 -16.82 3.77 -1.45
CA ALA A 56 -15.78 4.79 -1.50
C ALA A 56 -14.39 4.19 -1.78
N VAL A 57 -14.03 3.10 -1.10
CA VAL A 57 -12.76 2.40 -1.30
C VAL A 57 -12.68 1.80 -2.70
N LEU A 58 -13.72 1.10 -3.16
CA LEU A 58 -13.75 0.49 -4.49
C LEU A 58 -13.72 1.54 -5.61
N LYS A 59 -14.42 2.67 -5.45
CA LYS A 59 -14.37 3.80 -6.40
C LYS A 59 -12.99 4.43 -6.47
N LEU A 60 -12.32 4.62 -5.33
CA LEU A 60 -10.94 5.13 -5.31
C LEU A 60 -9.99 4.12 -5.95
N TYR A 61 -10.12 2.84 -5.60
CA TYR A 61 -9.30 1.77 -6.16
C TYR A 61 -9.46 1.64 -7.67
N ALA A 62 -10.67 1.78 -8.22
CA ALA A 62 -10.88 1.76 -9.66
C ALA A 62 -10.14 2.89 -10.39
N LYS A 63 -10.02 4.08 -9.77
CA LYS A 63 -9.22 5.19 -10.33
C LYS A 63 -7.73 4.89 -10.26
N ILE A 64 -7.28 4.37 -9.12
CA ILE A 64 -5.89 3.95 -8.92
C ILE A 64 -5.52 2.88 -9.95
N PHE A 65 -6.36 1.86 -10.14
CA PHE A 65 -6.09 0.77 -11.07
C PHE A 65 -5.81 1.22 -12.51
N GLN A 66 -6.36 2.37 -12.93
CA GLN A 66 -6.17 2.96 -14.26
C GLN A 66 -5.06 4.02 -14.32
N ASP A 67 -4.34 4.25 -13.22
CA ASP A 67 -3.33 5.29 -13.13
C ASP A 67 -2.06 4.90 -13.88
N GLU A 68 -1.62 5.70 -14.85
CA GLU A 68 -0.48 5.39 -15.72
C GLU A 68 0.88 5.45 -14.99
N ARG A 69 0.92 5.94 -13.75
CA ARG A 69 2.14 6.01 -12.96
C ARG A 69 2.59 4.63 -12.44
N HIS A 70 1.75 3.61 -12.55
CA HIS A 70 2.06 2.24 -12.15
C HIS A 70 1.39 1.20 -13.06
N SER A 71 1.81 -0.04 -12.96
CA SER A 71 1.35 -1.16 -13.77
C SER A 71 1.46 -2.47 -12.98
N GLY A 72 0.93 -3.56 -13.53
CA GLY A 72 0.97 -4.87 -12.86
C GLY A 72 0.19 -4.86 -11.54
N VAL A 73 -0.93 -4.14 -11.49
CA VAL A 73 -1.75 -4.01 -10.29
C VAL A 73 -2.32 -5.36 -9.90
N LEU A 74 -2.03 -5.79 -8.68
CA LEU A 74 -2.49 -7.04 -8.11
C LEU A 74 -3.26 -6.77 -6.82
N THR A 75 -4.54 -7.11 -6.83
CA THR A 75 -5.38 -7.10 -5.63
C THR A 75 -4.94 -8.25 -4.72
N LEU A 76 -4.51 -7.92 -3.51
CA LEU A 76 -3.98 -8.86 -2.52
C LEU A 76 -5.02 -9.30 -1.50
N LEU A 77 -5.94 -8.40 -1.15
CA LEU A 77 -6.95 -8.63 -0.13
C LEU A 77 -8.15 -7.71 -0.37
N GLN A 78 -9.35 -8.25 -0.19
CA GLN A 78 -10.59 -7.50 -0.07
C GLN A 78 -11.42 -8.16 1.04
N GLN A 79 -11.75 -7.42 2.09
CA GLN A 79 -12.53 -7.97 3.18
C GLN A 79 -13.24 -6.90 3.99
N THR A 80 -14.33 -7.31 4.65
CA THR A 80 -14.95 -6.54 5.71
C THR A 80 -14.12 -6.68 6.99
N ILE A 81 -13.80 -5.55 7.62
CA ILE A 81 -13.06 -5.47 8.88
C ILE A 81 -13.96 -4.89 9.98
N PRO A 82 -13.79 -5.33 11.24
CA PRO A 82 -14.60 -4.84 12.35
C PRO A 82 -14.27 -3.38 12.74
N ALA A 83 -13.03 -2.95 12.52
CA ALA A 83 -12.54 -1.59 12.79
C ALA A 83 -11.31 -1.29 11.92
N ARG A 84 -11.03 0.02 11.69
CA ARG A 84 -9.83 0.49 10.97
C ARG A 84 -8.57 -0.04 11.66
N GLN A 85 -7.63 -0.54 10.88
CA GLN A 85 -6.30 -0.89 11.36
C GLN A 85 -5.37 0.33 11.38
N PHE A 86 -5.66 1.35 10.55
CA PHE A 86 -4.89 2.59 10.45
C PHE A 86 -5.78 3.83 10.68
N PRO A 87 -6.42 3.98 11.85
CA PRO A 87 -7.44 5.02 12.07
C PRO A 87 -6.88 6.45 12.00
N ASP A 88 -5.63 6.68 12.40
CA ASP A 88 -5.05 8.02 12.53
C ASP A 88 -4.45 8.56 11.22
N TRP A 89 -4.43 7.75 10.16
CA TRP A 89 -3.70 8.09 8.94
C TRP A 89 -4.61 8.12 7.73
N SER A 90 -4.93 9.32 7.25
CA SER A 90 -5.59 9.46 5.94
C SER A 90 -4.75 8.80 4.83
N MET A 91 -3.42 8.87 4.94
CA MET A 91 -2.49 7.98 4.23
C MET A 91 -1.11 8.02 4.90
N GLY A 92 -0.75 6.98 5.65
CA GLY A 92 0.60 6.82 6.17
C GLY A 92 1.57 6.51 5.03
N PHE A 93 2.82 6.92 5.15
CA PHE A 93 3.84 6.62 4.15
C PHE A 93 5.15 6.12 4.77
N ARG A 94 5.76 5.14 4.10
CA ARG A 94 7.13 4.73 4.35
C ARG A 94 7.87 4.49 3.04
N ASP A 95 8.97 5.22 2.85
CA ASP A 95 10.00 4.87 1.88
C ASP A 95 10.95 3.86 2.53
N LEU A 96 10.89 2.64 2.02
CA LEU A 96 11.60 1.50 2.58
C LEU A 96 13.08 1.47 2.16
N ASN A 97 13.51 2.38 1.28
CA ASN A 97 14.91 2.62 0.96
C ASN A 97 15.60 3.64 1.86
N SER A 98 14.84 4.33 2.73
CA SER A 98 15.43 5.32 3.62
C SER A 98 16.43 4.68 4.61
N PRO A 99 17.55 5.36 4.94
CA PRO A 99 18.59 4.82 5.81
C PRO A 99 18.07 4.39 7.19
N GLU A 100 17.15 5.16 7.76
CA GLU A 100 16.52 4.95 9.07
C GLU A 100 15.78 3.61 9.14
N VAL A 101 15.22 3.20 8.00
CA VAL A 101 14.38 2.02 7.89
C VAL A 101 15.22 0.77 7.57
N ARG A 102 16.35 0.91 6.88
CA ARG A 102 17.31 -0.19 6.61
C ARG A 102 17.96 -0.78 7.87
N SER A 103 18.03 -0.02 8.95
CA SER A 103 18.63 -0.44 10.22
C SER A 103 17.71 -1.26 11.13
N LEU A 104 16.44 -1.49 10.74
CA LEU A 104 15.49 -2.23 11.56
C LEU A 104 15.70 -3.76 11.45
N PRO A 105 15.84 -4.50 12.56
CA PRO A 105 15.98 -5.97 12.53
C PRO A 105 14.75 -6.66 11.90
N GLY A 106 14.97 -7.65 11.02
CA GLY A 106 13.90 -8.44 10.37
C GLY A 106 13.30 -7.85 9.09
N TYR A 107 13.83 -6.73 8.63
CA TYR A 107 13.18 -5.87 7.65
C TYR A 107 13.64 -6.07 6.17
N ASN A 108 14.82 -6.68 5.96
CA ASN A 108 15.44 -6.72 4.63
C ASN A 108 14.75 -7.66 3.62
N GLU A 109 13.99 -8.67 4.01
CA GLU A 109 13.62 -9.75 3.08
C GLU A 109 12.33 -9.47 2.28
N PHE A 110 11.33 -8.81 2.86
CA PHE A 110 9.96 -8.86 2.33
C PHE A 110 9.70 -8.04 1.06
N LEU A 111 10.25 -6.82 0.95
CA LEU A 111 10.19 -6.02 -0.29
C LEU A 111 11.41 -6.21 -1.20
N ASN A 112 12.32 -7.10 -0.84
CA ASN A 112 13.34 -7.60 -1.78
C ASN A 112 12.81 -8.78 -2.60
N MET A 113 11.70 -9.39 -2.17
CA MET A 113 11.01 -10.41 -2.94
C MET A 113 10.11 -9.78 -4.01
N PRO A 114 10.08 -10.34 -5.23
CA PRO A 114 9.20 -9.86 -6.28
C PRO A 114 7.72 -10.00 -5.87
N LEU A 115 7.03 -8.88 -5.63
CA LEU A 115 5.57 -8.83 -5.45
C LEU A 115 4.86 -9.10 -6.79
N THR A 116 5.05 -10.31 -7.32
CA THR A 116 4.56 -10.76 -8.62
C THR A 116 3.39 -11.71 -8.42
N GLY A 117 2.42 -11.71 -9.34
CA GLY A 117 1.29 -12.63 -9.30
C GLY A 117 1.68 -14.11 -9.18
N ALA A 118 2.88 -14.48 -9.62
CA ALA A 118 3.43 -15.83 -9.47
C ALA A 118 3.75 -16.20 -8.01
N GLU A 119 4.36 -15.30 -7.23
CA GLU A 119 4.63 -15.53 -5.80
C GLU A 119 3.35 -15.53 -4.95
N PHE A 120 2.36 -14.72 -5.32
CA PHE A 120 1.06 -14.74 -4.64
C PHE A 120 0.25 -16.00 -4.93
N SER A 121 0.40 -16.56 -6.14
CA SER A 121 -0.26 -17.81 -6.52
C SER A 121 0.34 -19.02 -5.80
N SER A 122 1.62 -18.95 -5.39
CA SER A 122 2.31 -20.03 -4.68
C SER A 122 2.11 -20.00 -3.16
N ASP A 123 1.84 -18.83 -2.56
CA ASP A 123 1.46 -18.71 -1.14
C ASP A 123 0.34 -17.67 -0.91
N PRO A 124 -0.94 -18.11 -0.83
CA PRO A 124 -2.08 -17.23 -0.60
C PRO A 124 -2.06 -16.47 0.73
N THR A 125 -1.27 -16.91 1.72
CA THR A 125 -1.19 -16.28 3.05
C THR A 125 -0.10 -15.21 3.15
N TYR A 126 0.72 -15.07 2.10
CA TYR A 126 1.81 -14.11 2.02
C TYR A 126 1.35 -12.66 2.30
N CYS A 127 0.25 -12.23 1.66
CA CYS A 127 -0.34 -10.90 1.86
C CYS A 127 -0.70 -10.63 3.31
N GLN A 128 -1.32 -11.61 3.97
CA GLN A 128 -1.76 -11.49 5.36
C GLN A 128 -0.57 -11.41 6.32
N ARG A 129 0.48 -12.21 6.10
CA ARG A 129 1.70 -12.13 6.91
C ARG A 129 2.38 -10.79 6.73
N LEU A 130 2.48 -10.30 5.50
CA LEU A 130 3.13 -9.03 5.20
C LEU A 130 2.37 -7.86 5.85
N LEU A 131 1.04 -7.82 5.72
CA LEU A 131 0.19 -6.85 6.42
C LEU A 131 0.28 -6.95 7.95
N THR A 132 0.34 -8.17 8.50
CA THR A 132 0.49 -8.40 9.94
C THR A 132 1.80 -7.87 10.47
N ILE A 133 2.89 -7.99 9.70
CA ILE A 133 4.19 -7.43 10.05
C ILE A 133 4.12 -5.90 10.08
N PHE A 134 3.55 -5.27 9.04
CA PHE A 134 3.41 -3.82 9.03
C PHE A 134 2.56 -3.31 10.19
N LYS A 135 1.46 -4.01 10.52
CA LYS A 135 0.64 -3.68 11.69
C LYS A 135 1.43 -3.75 13.01
N LYS A 136 2.42 -4.63 13.13
CA LYS A 136 3.28 -4.76 14.33
C LYS A 136 4.41 -3.73 14.39
N MET A 137 4.70 -3.03 13.30
CA MET A 137 5.74 -1.99 13.23
C MET A 137 5.21 -0.59 13.58
N MET A 138 3.95 -0.50 14.00
CA MET A 138 3.24 0.72 14.40
C MET A 138 2.85 0.62 15.86
#